data_AF-A0A418NB86-F1
#
_entry.id   AF-A0A418NB86-F1
#
_cell.length_a   1.000
_cell.length_b   1.000
_cell.length_c   1.000
_cell.angle_alpha   90.00
_cell.angle_beta   90.00
_cell.angle_gamma   90.00
#
_symmetry.space_group_name_H-M   'P 1'
#
loop_
_entity.id
_entity.type
_entity.pdbx_description
1 polymer ?
#
loop_
_entity_poly.entity_id
_entity_poly.type
_entity_poly.pdbx_seq_one_letter_code
_entity_poly.pdbx_strand_id
1 'polypeptide(L)'
;MPETPKPSPPFEHAVHNWEVCKELHKLTKYGDWVVTTAFYSGMKFMEDTLFPNTYDHPVKPGEQNEYKTFNAYVRDFGKTLGANKHKIMSDMVNAHIDDEEVVNSYEDLKQSCHTARYINYKVGEDRVKMALEAIETIRVFCVQ
;
A
#
# COMPACT_ATOMS: atom_id res chain seq x y z
N MET A 1 23.16 15.95 -19.63
CA MET A 1 22.06 14.97 -19.47
C MET A 1 21.38 15.33 -18.16
N PRO A 2 20.07 15.61 -18.12
CA PRO A 2 19.38 15.77 -16.85
C PRO A 2 19.52 14.45 -16.07
N GLU A 3 20.00 14.52 -14.83
CA GLU A 3 20.06 13.37 -13.95
C GLU A 3 18.64 12.83 -13.77
N THR A 4 18.46 11.53 -13.99
CA THR A 4 17.21 10.85 -13.65
C THR A 4 16.96 11.08 -12.16
N PRO A 5 15.78 11.56 -11.74
CA PRO A 5 15.49 11.76 -10.34
C PRO A 5 15.72 10.45 -9.60
N LYS A 6 16.39 10.52 -8.45
CA LYS A 6 16.58 9.33 -7.60
C LYS A 6 15.21 8.82 -7.15
N PRO A 7 15.00 7.50 -7.10
CA PRO A 7 13.78 6.93 -6.56
C PRO A 7 13.55 7.42 -5.12
N SER A 8 12.28 7.58 -4.75
CA SER A 8 11.96 7.95 -3.38
C SER A 8 12.23 6.78 -2.41
N PRO A 9 12.46 7.05 -1.11
CA PRO A 9 12.59 5.97 -0.13
C PRO A 9 11.36 5.04 -0.02
N PRO A 10 10.10 5.53 -0.08
CA PRO A 10 8.93 4.66 -0.19
C PRO A 10 8.97 3.74 -1.40
N PHE A 11 9.34 4.24 -2.58
CA PHE A 11 9.44 3.45 -3.80
C PHE A 11 10.49 2.34 -3.69
N GLU A 12 11.69 2.65 -3.22
CA GLU A 12 12.76 1.66 -3.02
C GLU A 12 12.32 0.54 -2.08
N HIS A 13 11.60 0.89 -1.01
CA HIS A 13 11.04 -0.08 -0.07
C HIS A 13 9.91 -0.91 -0.72
N ALA A 14 9.07 -0.29 -1.54
CA ALA A 14 8.02 -1.00 -2.27
C ALA A 14 8.61 -2.07 -3.19
N VAL A 15 9.64 -1.71 -3.96
CA VAL A 15 10.37 -2.63 -4.85
C VAL A 15 11.04 -3.75 -4.05
N HIS A 16 11.73 -3.42 -2.95
CA HIS A 16 12.35 -4.43 -2.10
C HIS A 16 11.34 -5.47 -1.61
N ASN A 17 10.19 -5.03 -1.09
CA ASN A 17 9.14 -5.93 -0.61
C ASN A 17 8.51 -6.76 -1.73
N TRP A 18 8.37 -6.18 -2.93
CA TRP A 18 7.88 -6.89 -4.12
C TRP A 18 8.86 -7.98 -4.57
N GLU A 19 10.17 -7.71 -4.55
CA GLU A 19 11.20 -8.71 -4.84
C GLU A 19 11.16 -9.86 -3.84
N VAL A 20 11.06 -9.55 -2.54
CA VAL A 20 10.89 -10.58 -1.50
C VAL A 20 9.62 -11.41 -1.73
N CYS A 21 8.50 -10.77 -2.09
CA CYS A 21 7.25 -11.45 -2.43
C CYS A 21 7.45 -12.49 -3.55
N LYS A 22 8.14 -12.11 -4.63
CA LYS A 22 8.46 -13.02 -5.74
C LYS A 22 9.36 -14.18 -5.30
N GLU A 23 10.39 -13.91 -4.49
CA GLU A 23 11.28 -14.99 -4.00
C GLU A 23 10.53 -15.97 -3.09
N LEU A 24 9.67 -15.48 -2.22
CA LEU A 24 8.83 -16.32 -1.35
C LEU A 24 7.87 -17.20 -2.16
N HIS A 25 7.29 -16.66 -3.24
CA HIS A 25 6.37 -17.41 -4.09
C HIS A 25 7.05 -18.64 -4.72
N LYS A 26 8.31 -18.51 -5.15
CA LYS A 26 9.10 -19.61 -5.72
C LYS A 26 9.31 -20.77 -4.73
N LEU A 27 9.27 -20.50 -3.43
CA LEU A 27 9.47 -21.50 -2.38
C LEU A 27 8.20 -22.32 -2.09
N THR A 28 7.05 -21.96 -2.66
CA THR A 28 5.71 -22.63 -2.62
C THR A 28 5.12 -22.95 -1.24
N LYS A 29 5.85 -22.73 -0.15
CA LYS A 29 5.47 -23.10 1.23
C LYS A 29 4.98 -21.93 2.07
N TYR A 30 5.27 -20.70 1.67
CA TYR A 30 5.11 -19.50 2.51
C TYR A 30 4.01 -18.58 1.99
N GLY A 31 2.81 -19.14 1.72
CA GLY A 31 1.70 -18.39 1.14
C GLY A 31 1.26 -17.19 1.99
N ASP A 32 1.28 -17.32 3.32
CA ASP A 32 1.06 -16.23 4.26
C ASP A 32 2.07 -15.08 4.09
N TRP A 33 3.34 -15.41 3.91
CA TRP A 33 4.39 -14.43 3.68
C TRP A 33 4.33 -13.80 2.29
N VAL A 34 3.91 -14.55 1.27
CA VAL A 34 3.66 -13.98 -0.07
C VAL A 34 2.58 -12.92 0.02
N VAL A 35 1.42 -13.23 0.62
CA VAL A 35 0.33 -12.26 0.81
C VAL A 35 0.77 -11.08 1.68
N THR A 36 1.52 -11.34 2.76
CA THR A 36 1.99 -10.29 3.68
C THR A 36 2.94 -9.32 2.99
N THR A 37 3.93 -9.83 2.26
CA THR A 37 4.92 -9.00 1.55
C THR A 37 4.31 -8.28 0.34
N ALA A 38 3.34 -8.89 -0.34
CA ALA A 38 2.52 -8.22 -1.35
C ALA A 38 1.80 -7.00 -0.76
N PHE A 39 1.10 -7.14 0.38
CA PHE A 39 0.42 -6.01 1.03
C PHE A 39 1.39 -4.91 1.46
N TYR A 40 2.52 -5.25 2.09
CA TYR A 40 3.49 -4.24 2.52
C TYR A 40 4.20 -3.55 1.36
N SER A 41 4.36 -4.22 0.22
CA SER A 41 4.80 -3.59 -1.02
C SER A 41 3.74 -2.61 -1.53
N GLY A 42 2.47 -3.03 -1.62
CA GLY A 42 1.38 -2.19 -2.10
C GLY A 42 1.18 -0.93 -1.25
N MET A 43 1.27 -1.05 0.07
CA MET A 43 1.24 0.09 0.99
C MET A 43 2.37 1.09 0.72
N LYS A 44 3.56 0.61 0.34
CA LYS A 44 4.71 1.49 0.05
C LYS A 44 4.64 2.13 -1.33
N PHE A 45 4.10 1.42 -2.32
CA PHE A 45 3.74 2.03 -3.59
C PHE A 45 2.70 3.14 -3.42
N MET A 46 1.63 2.91 -2.66
CA MET A 46 0.63 3.95 -2.39
C MET A 46 1.20 5.11 -1.56
N GLU A 47 2.10 4.84 -0.62
CA GLU A 47 2.79 5.90 0.12
C GLU A 47 3.62 6.80 -0.81
N ASP A 48 4.28 6.23 -1.82
CA ASP A 48 5.02 6.99 -2.83
C ASP A 48 4.09 7.82 -3.73
N THR A 49 3.00 7.20 -4.21
CA THR A 49 2.06 7.85 -5.11
C THR A 49 1.29 8.99 -4.44
N LEU A 50 0.91 8.81 -3.17
CA LEU A 50 0.08 9.78 -2.43
C LEU A 50 0.94 10.84 -1.71
N PHE A 51 2.26 10.70 -1.60
CA PHE A 51 3.09 11.66 -0.88
C PHE A 51 4.43 11.93 -1.59
N PRO A 52 4.86 13.20 -1.69
CA PRO A 52 4.29 14.39 -1.07
C PRO A 52 3.03 14.91 -1.79
N ASN A 53 2.04 15.39 -1.04
CA ASN A 53 0.84 16.02 -1.61
C ASN A 53 0.14 16.95 -0.60
N THR A 54 -0.84 17.72 -1.07
CA THR A 54 -1.70 18.60 -0.27
C THR A 54 -3.05 17.95 -0.04
N TYR A 55 -3.50 17.95 1.22
CA TYR A 55 -4.76 17.33 1.63
C TYR A 55 -5.63 18.30 2.44
N ASP A 56 -6.94 18.16 2.30
CA ASP A 56 -7.93 18.88 3.09
C ASP A 56 -7.84 18.48 4.57
N HIS A 57 -8.02 19.46 5.45
CA HIS A 57 -8.07 19.25 6.88
C HIS A 57 -9.39 18.54 7.25
N PRO A 58 -9.36 17.34 7.87
CA PRO A 58 -10.54 16.48 8.03
C PRO A 58 -11.64 17.06 8.93
N VAL A 59 -11.30 18.05 9.77
CA VAL A 59 -12.25 18.71 10.68
C VAL A 59 -12.34 20.23 10.52
N LYS A 60 -11.63 20.81 9.53
CA LYS A 60 -11.66 22.26 9.29
C LYS A 60 -11.89 22.51 7.80
N PRO A 61 -13.17 22.63 7.38
CA PRO A 61 -13.50 22.82 5.97
C PRO A 61 -12.78 24.03 5.37
N GLY A 62 -12.17 23.84 4.20
CA GLY A 62 -11.44 24.87 3.46
C GLY A 62 -9.99 25.11 3.90
N GLU A 63 -9.49 24.42 4.93
CA GLU A 63 -8.07 24.41 5.29
C GLU A 63 -7.38 23.23 4.59
N GLN A 64 -6.22 23.49 3.98
CA GLN A 64 -5.38 22.48 3.33
C GLN A 64 -3.96 22.52 3.89
N ASN A 65 -3.32 21.37 4.01
CA ASN A 65 -1.95 21.25 4.47
C ASN A 65 -1.14 20.34 3.54
N GLU A 66 0.10 20.73 3.27
CA GLU A 66 1.08 19.91 2.54
C GLU A 66 1.70 18.87 3.47
N TYR A 67 1.75 17.63 3.02
CA TYR A 67 2.38 16.52 3.74
C TYR A 67 3.46 15.89 2.90
N LYS A 68 4.69 15.92 3.41
CA LYS A 68 5.85 15.31 2.74
C LYS A 68 5.88 13.78 2.84
N THR A 69 5.21 13.22 3.84
CA THR A 69 5.22 11.78 4.12
C THR A 69 3.88 11.36 4.73
N PHE A 70 3.52 10.11 4.49
CA PHE A 70 2.34 9.51 5.12
C PHE A 70 2.40 9.55 6.66
N ASN A 71 3.59 9.36 7.26
CA ASN A 71 3.74 9.43 8.72
C ASN A 71 3.45 10.83 9.27
N ALA A 72 3.75 11.90 8.53
CA ALA A 72 3.39 13.26 8.94
C ALA A 72 1.87 13.44 8.94
N TYR A 73 1.18 12.96 7.90
CA TYR A 73 -0.28 13.00 7.82
C TYR A 73 -0.93 12.22 8.97
N VAL A 74 -0.49 10.98 9.21
CA VAL A 74 -1.00 10.14 10.31
C VAL A 74 -0.74 10.77 11.68
N ARG A 75 0.41 11.41 11.88
CA ARG A 75 0.72 12.06 13.17
C ARG A 75 -0.29 13.16 13.46
N ASP A 76 -0.62 13.96 12.44
CA ASP A 76 -1.44 15.15 12.62
C ASP A 76 -2.95 14.79 12.68
N PHE A 77 -3.38 13.75 11.96
CA PHE A 77 -4.81 13.38 11.87
C PHE A 77 -5.20 12.02 12.42
N GLY A 78 -4.26 11.13 12.72
CA GLY A 78 -4.58 9.75 13.09
C GLY A 78 -5.43 9.64 14.36
N LYS A 79 -5.19 10.51 15.35
CA LYS A 79 -6.03 10.59 16.55
C LYS A 79 -7.43 11.12 16.22
N THR A 80 -7.52 12.15 15.39
CA THR A 80 -8.77 12.79 14.97
C THR A 80 -9.65 11.83 14.18
N LEU A 81 -9.04 11.01 13.32
CA LEU A 81 -9.72 10.00 12.51
C LEU A 81 -10.08 8.73 13.30
N GLY A 82 -9.55 8.55 14.52
CA GLY A 82 -9.79 7.36 15.34
C GLY A 82 -9.36 6.05 14.68
N ALA A 83 -8.47 6.11 13.70
CA ALA A 83 -8.13 5.02 12.81
C ALA A 83 -6.65 4.63 12.91
N ASN A 84 -6.35 3.34 12.74
CA ASN A 84 -4.97 2.88 12.62
C ASN A 84 -4.38 3.24 11.24
N LYS A 85 -3.04 3.15 11.11
CA LYS A 85 -2.32 3.48 9.87
C LYS A 85 -2.88 2.79 8.62
N HIS A 86 -3.20 1.50 8.69
CA HIS A 86 -3.68 0.77 7.51
C HIS A 86 -5.07 1.23 7.08
N LYS A 87 -5.95 1.57 8.04
CA LYS A 87 -7.26 2.15 7.75
C LYS A 87 -7.13 3.54 7.14
N ILE A 88 -6.24 4.39 7.66
CA ILE A 88 -6.01 5.72 7.10
C ILE A 88 -5.49 5.62 5.65
N MET A 89 -4.50 4.77 5.37
CA MET A 89 -4.01 4.59 4.00
C MET A 89 -5.10 4.07 3.07
N SER A 90 -5.89 3.10 3.52
CA SER A 90 -7.06 2.59 2.80
C SER A 90 -8.06 3.70 2.46
N ASP A 91 -8.38 4.58 3.41
CA ASP A 91 -9.28 5.71 3.17
C ASP A 91 -8.69 6.69 2.16
N MET A 92 -7.39 6.94 2.23
CA MET A 92 -6.72 7.82 1.26
C MET A 92 -6.69 7.21 -0.14
N VAL A 93 -6.43 5.91 -0.28
CA VAL A 93 -6.49 5.21 -1.57
C VAL A 93 -7.90 5.32 -2.16
N ASN A 94 -8.94 5.04 -1.38
CA ASN A 94 -10.33 5.15 -1.83
C ASN A 94 -10.74 6.58 -2.22
N ALA A 95 -10.16 7.61 -1.58
CA ALA A 95 -10.53 9.00 -1.79
C ALA A 95 -9.76 9.69 -2.92
N HIS A 96 -8.58 9.18 -3.29
CA HIS A 96 -7.64 9.90 -4.17
C HIS A 96 -7.14 9.08 -5.36
N ILE A 97 -7.46 7.80 -5.44
CA ILE A 97 -7.15 6.96 -6.60
C ILE A 97 -8.43 6.71 -7.39
N ASP A 98 -8.47 7.18 -8.63
CA ASP A 98 -9.64 7.05 -9.52
C ASP A 98 -9.75 5.66 -10.17
N ASP A 99 -8.66 4.88 -10.19
CA ASP A 99 -8.64 3.54 -10.76
C ASP A 99 -9.25 2.53 -9.78
N GLU A 100 -10.51 2.14 -10.04
CA GLU A 100 -11.25 1.18 -9.21
C GLU A 100 -10.55 -0.18 -9.08
N GLU A 101 -9.83 -0.64 -10.11
CA GLU A 101 -9.12 -1.92 -10.05
C GLU A 101 -7.96 -1.86 -9.05
N VAL A 102 -7.26 -0.73 -9.03
CA VAL A 102 -6.17 -0.46 -8.08
C VAL A 102 -6.70 -0.34 -6.65
N VAL A 103 -7.82 0.37 -6.46
CA VAL A 103 -8.49 0.50 -5.15
C VAL A 103 -8.92 -0.87 -4.62
N ASN A 104 -9.60 -1.67 -5.45
CA ASN A 104 -10.04 -3.02 -5.08
C ASN A 104 -8.85 -3.93 -4.77
N SER A 105 -7.80 -3.88 -5.59
CA SER A 105 -6.56 -4.64 -5.37
C SER A 105 -5.91 -4.32 -4.03
N TYR A 106 -5.90 -3.04 -3.64
CA TYR A 106 -5.36 -2.61 -2.35
C TYR A 106 -6.19 -3.16 -1.17
N GLU A 107 -7.52 -3.09 -1.27
CA GLU A 107 -8.43 -3.62 -0.25
C GLU A 107 -8.31 -5.14 -0.10
N ASP A 108 -8.22 -5.87 -1.22
CA ASP A 108 -8.03 -7.31 -1.25
C ASP A 108 -6.72 -7.72 -0.59
N LEU A 109 -5.61 -7.01 -0.87
CA LEU A 109 -4.34 -7.24 -0.20
C LEU A 109 -4.42 -6.98 1.30
N LYS A 110 -5.04 -5.87 1.71
CA LYS A 110 -5.20 -5.51 3.13
C LYS A 110 -5.96 -6.59 3.89
N GLN A 111 -7.10 -7.03 3.36
CA GLN A 111 -7.95 -8.04 3.98
C GLN A 111 -7.28 -9.42 4.01
N SER A 112 -6.58 -9.78 2.93
CA SER A 112 -5.89 -11.05 2.80
C SER A 112 -4.69 -11.12 3.75
N CYS A 113 -3.92 -10.04 3.88
CA CYS A 113 -2.81 -9.94 4.84
C CYS A 113 -3.31 -10.02 6.29
N HIS A 114 -4.39 -9.31 6.63
CA HIS A 114 -4.99 -9.42 7.96
C HIS A 114 -5.39 -10.86 8.29
N THR A 115 -6.06 -11.54 7.36
CA THR A 115 -6.44 -12.95 7.51
C THR A 115 -5.21 -13.85 7.69
N ALA A 116 -4.22 -13.73 6.80
CA ALA A 116 -3.01 -14.54 6.84
C ALA A 116 -2.25 -14.40 8.16
N ARG A 117 -2.17 -13.18 8.69
CA ARG A 117 -1.38 -12.88 9.89
C ARG A 117 -2.08 -13.19 11.21
N TYR A 118 -3.39 -12.99 11.27
CA TYR A 118 -4.10 -12.96 12.54
C TYR A 118 -5.23 -13.99 12.66
N ILE A 119 -5.65 -14.59 11.55
CA ILE A 119 -6.77 -15.55 11.52
C ILE A 119 -6.25 -16.95 11.16
N ASN A 120 -5.60 -17.09 10.01
CA ASN A 120 -5.10 -18.36 9.52
C ASN A 120 -3.92 -18.19 8.56
N TYR A 121 -2.73 -18.64 8.97
CA TYR A 121 -1.52 -18.61 8.15
C TYR A 121 -1.53 -19.65 7.01
N LYS A 122 -2.46 -20.62 7.02
CA LYS A 122 -2.60 -21.59 5.94
C LYS A 122 -3.37 -20.95 4.78
N VAL A 123 -2.63 -20.25 3.94
CA VAL A 123 -3.15 -19.55 2.75
C VAL A 123 -3.12 -20.51 1.55
N GLY A 124 -4.26 -20.64 0.87
CA GLY A 124 -4.40 -21.45 -0.36
C GLY A 124 -3.78 -20.78 -1.58
N GLU A 125 -3.53 -21.57 -2.62
CA GLU A 125 -2.93 -21.10 -3.88
C GLU A 125 -3.78 -20.03 -4.59
N ASP A 126 -5.10 -20.13 -4.48
CA ASP A 126 -6.06 -19.15 -5.00
C ASP A 126 -5.80 -17.74 -4.42
N ARG A 127 -5.60 -17.68 -3.11
CA ARG A 127 -5.35 -16.42 -2.39
C ARG A 127 -3.95 -15.88 -2.63
N VAL A 128 -2.96 -16.78 -2.79
CA VAL A 128 -1.60 -16.40 -3.20
C VAL A 128 -1.63 -15.79 -4.60
N LYS A 129 -2.32 -16.44 -5.55
CA LYS A 129 -2.46 -15.94 -6.92
C LYS A 129 -3.13 -14.57 -6.96
N MET A 130 -4.26 -14.41 -6.27
CA MET A 130 -4.93 -13.11 -6.14
C MET A 130 -3.97 -12.04 -5.62
N ALA A 131 -3.20 -12.33 -4.55
CA ALA A 131 -2.29 -11.34 -3.99
C ALA A 131 -1.16 -10.94 -4.95
N LEU A 132 -0.70 -11.86 -5.79
CA LEU A 132 0.30 -11.58 -6.83
C LEU A 132 -0.28 -10.73 -7.96
N GLU A 133 -1.50 -10.99 -8.39
CA GLU A 133 -2.22 -10.19 -9.39
C GLU A 133 -2.48 -8.78 -8.85
N ALA A 134 -3.02 -8.67 -7.63
CA ALA A 134 -3.33 -7.39 -7.00
C ALA A 134 -2.09 -6.50 -6.78
N ILE A 135 -0.96 -7.07 -6.33
CA ILE A 135 0.26 -6.26 -6.18
C ILE A 135 0.84 -5.84 -7.54
N GLU A 136 0.69 -6.66 -8.58
CA GLU A 136 1.13 -6.31 -9.91
C GLU A 136 0.29 -5.17 -10.50
N THR A 137 -1.05 -5.20 -10.32
CA THR A 137 -1.94 -4.09 -10.69
C THR A 137 -1.50 -2.78 -10.02
N ILE A 138 -1.25 -2.80 -8.71
CA ILE A 138 -0.76 -1.61 -7.98
C ILE A 138 0.62 -1.16 -8.48
N ARG A 139 1.56 -2.09 -8.68
CA ARG A 139 2.92 -1.78 -9.15
C ARG A 139 2.87 -1.12 -10.53
N VAL A 140 2.08 -1.68 -11.44
CA VAL A 140 1.93 -1.17 -12.81
C VAL A 140 1.33 0.23 -12.79
N PHE A 141 0.35 0.50 -11.92
CA PHE A 141 -0.21 1.83 -11.73
C PHE A 141 0.83 2.85 -11.21
N CYS A 142 1.70 2.45 -10.27
CA CYS A 142 2.64 3.39 -9.61
C CYS A 142 3.96 3.59 -10.37
N VAL A 143 4.28 2.77 -11.37
CA VAL A 143 5.57 2.82 -12.12
C VAL A 143 5.41 3.47 -13.49
N GLN A 144 4.18 3.71 -13.96
CA GLN A 144 3.89 4.34 -15.25
C GLN A 144 4.15 5.85 -15.26
#